data_AF-A0A1Q3C199-F1
#
_entry.id   AF-A0A1Q3C199-F1
#
_cell.length_a   1.000
_cell.length_b   1.000
_cell.length_c   1.000
_cell.angle_alpha   90.00
_cell.angle_beta   90.00
_cell.angle_gamma   90.00
#
_symmetry.space_group_name_H-M   'P 1'
#
loop_
_entity.id
_entity.type
_entity.pdbx_description
1 polymer ?
#
loop_
_entity_poly.entity_id
_entity_poly.type
_entity_poly.pdbx_seq_one_letter_code
_entity_poly.pdbx_strand_id
1 'polypeptide(L)'
;MFVKLYDSFMPWVLDVAKELGIAGCPFFTQSWAVNAIYYHYQQGAFTIPLQGSVVSLPCLPMLHINDLSSFVYNITSYPVARNILLSQFSNLKEAYWILSNTFDKLEEEVSY
;
A
#
# COMPACT_ATOMS: atom_id res chain seq x y z
N MET A 1 1.49 -23.74 14.01
CA MET A 1 2.04 -22.37 14.00
C MET A 1 0.87 -21.40 14.07
N PHE A 2 0.88 -20.45 15.00
CA PHE A 2 -0.14 -19.40 15.08
C PHE A 2 0.39 -18.14 14.38
N VAL A 3 -0.41 -17.56 13.50
CA VAL A 3 -0.09 -16.31 12.80
C VAL A 3 -1.16 -15.28 13.17
N LYS A 4 -0.74 -14.06 13.49
CA LYS A 4 -1.67 -12.95 13.74
C LYS A 4 -1.99 -12.26 12.42
N LEU A 5 -3.23 -12.42 11.98
CA LEU A 5 -3.80 -11.64 10.88
C LEU A 5 -4.25 -10.28 11.40
N TYR A 6 -3.92 -9.21 10.70
CA TYR A 6 -4.32 -7.85 11.02
C TYR A 6 -4.46 -7.00 9.76
N ASP A 7 -5.23 -5.92 9.82
CA ASP A 7 -5.40 -5.00 8.69
C ASP A 7 -4.08 -4.25 8.40
N SER A 8 -3.68 -4.14 7.13
CA SER A 8 -2.43 -3.50 6.72
C SER A 8 -2.29 -2.05 7.19
N PHE A 9 -3.40 -1.35 7.45
CA PHE A 9 -3.40 0.01 7.99
C PHE A 9 -2.89 0.12 9.43
N MET A 10 -2.66 -1.01 10.11
CA MET A 10 -2.13 -1.08 11.47
C MET A 10 -0.75 -1.75 11.52
N PRO A 11 0.29 -1.15 10.90
CA PRO A 11 1.62 -1.78 10.83
C PRO A 11 2.24 -2.04 12.21
N TRP A 12 1.86 -1.25 13.23
CA TRP A 12 2.29 -1.43 14.62
C TRP A 12 1.89 -2.79 15.23
N VAL A 13 0.85 -3.45 14.71
CA VAL A 13 0.45 -4.78 15.18
C VAL A 13 1.53 -5.82 14.91
N LEU A 14 2.35 -5.63 13.87
CA LEU A 14 3.49 -6.50 13.60
C LEU A 14 4.52 -6.45 14.72
N ASP A 15 4.79 -5.25 15.24
CA ASP A 15 5.79 -5.06 16.29
C ASP A 15 5.31 -5.68 17.61
N VAL A 16 4.03 -5.52 17.94
CA VAL A 16 3.39 -6.23 19.07
C VAL A 16 3.45 -7.75 18.88
N ALA A 17 3.21 -8.26 17.67
CA ALA A 17 3.31 -9.69 17.40
C ALA A 17 4.74 -10.22 17.60
N LYS A 18 5.76 -9.47 17.14
CA LYS A 18 7.18 -9.82 17.34
C LYS A 18 7.56 -9.87 18.82
N GLU A 19 7.13 -8.89 19.62
CA GLU A 19 7.38 -8.87 21.07
C GLU A 19 6.81 -10.11 21.78
N LEU A 20 5.71 -10.65 21.25
CA LEU A 20 5.07 -11.87 21.75
C LEU A 20 5.64 -13.15 21.14
N GLY A 21 6.63 -13.06 20.23
CA GLY A 21 7.19 -14.21 19.52
C GLY A 21 6.22 -14.86 18.52
N ILE A 22 5.24 -14.10 18.02
CA ILE A 22 4.20 -14.56 17.09
C ILE A 22 4.48 -14.01 15.69
N ALA A 23 4.33 -14.85 14.66
CA ALA A 23 4.40 -14.42 13.27
C ALA A 23 3.22 -13.48 12.93
N GLY A 24 3.49 -12.35 12.30
CA GLY A 24 2.47 -11.41 11.83
C GLY A 24 2.22 -11.50 10.33
N CYS A 25 0.98 -11.30 9.92
CA CYS A 25 0.56 -11.28 8.52
C CYS A 25 -0.40 -10.09 8.28
N PRO A 26 0.05 -9.02 7.59
CA PRO A 26 -0.83 -7.94 7.17
C PRO A 26 -1.78 -8.41 6.07
N PHE A 27 -3.03 -7.97 6.16
CA PHE A 27 -4.07 -8.19 5.18
C PHE A 27 -4.46 -6.86 4.53
N PHE A 28 -4.17 -6.75 3.25
CA PHE A 28 -4.51 -5.60 2.41
C PHE A 28 -5.94 -5.75 1.90
N THR A 29 -6.81 -4.84 2.32
CA THR A 29 -8.25 -4.91 2.01
C THR A 29 -8.64 -4.11 0.76
N GLN A 30 -7.74 -3.26 0.25
CA GLN A 30 -7.90 -2.50 -0.99
C GLN A 30 -7.35 -3.28 -2.20
N SER A 31 -7.72 -2.85 -3.41
CA SER A 31 -7.16 -3.42 -4.65
C SER A 31 -5.65 -3.29 -4.67
N TRP A 32 -5.00 -4.27 -5.30
CA TRP A 32 -3.55 -4.29 -5.38
C TRP A 32 -3.00 -3.10 -6.17
N ALA A 33 -3.70 -2.65 -7.21
CA ALA A 33 -3.36 -1.45 -7.95
C ALA A 33 -3.29 -0.18 -7.07
N VAL A 34 -4.22 0.00 -6.13
CA VAL A 34 -4.19 1.15 -5.20
C VAL A 34 -2.99 1.09 -4.28
N ASN A 35 -2.65 -0.10 -3.77
CA ASN A 35 -1.48 -0.31 -2.93
C ASN A 35 -0.19 -0.04 -3.71
N ALA A 36 -0.09 -0.47 -4.97
CA ALA A 36 1.04 -0.18 -5.84
C ALA A 36 1.23 1.33 -6.06
N ILE A 37 0.15 2.08 -6.29
CA ILE A 37 0.20 3.55 -6.41
C ILE A 37 0.77 4.19 -5.12
N TYR A 38 0.26 3.81 -3.95
CA TYR A 38 0.74 4.34 -2.67
C TYR A 38 2.21 3.97 -2.42
N TYR A 39 2.60 2.74 -2.73
CA TYR A 39 3.98 2.28 -2.60
C TYR A 39 4.93 3.10 -3.47
N HIS A 40 4.64 3.22 -4.77
CA HIS A 40 5.48 4.01 -5.70
C HIS A 40 5.52 5.49 -5.36
N TYR A 41 4.40 6.05 -4.88
CA TYR A 41 4.39 7.42 -4.36
C TYR A 41 5.33 7.59 -3.17
N GLN A 42 5.29 6.66 -2.20
CA GLN A 42 6.16 6.69 -1.02
C GLN A 42 7.64 6.48 -1.36
N GLN A 43 7.94 5.69 -2.40
CA GLN A 43 9.31 5.52 -2.92
C GLN A 43 9.78 6.73 -3.75
N GLY A 44 8.93 7.73 -3.98
CA GLY A 44 9.27 8.93 -4.75
C GLY A 44 9.32 8.72 -6.27
N ALA A 45 8.70 7.65 -6.79
CA ALA A 45 8.64 7.39 -8.24
C ALA A 45 7.88 8.49 -9.01
N PHE A 46 6.98 9.20 -8.33
CA PHE A 46 6.35 10.42 -8.80
C PHE A 46 6.03 11.33 -7.62
N THR A 47 5.83 12.62 -7.88
CA THR A 47 5.52 13.64 -6.87
C THR A 47 4.27 14.43 -7.27
N ILE A 48 3.68 15.12 -6.29
CA ILE A 48 2.54 16.02 -6.52
C ILE A 48 3.02 17.45 -6.20
N PRO A 49 2.77 18.45 -7.08
CA PRO A 49 2.07 18.35 -8.37
C PRO A 49 2.84 17.51 -9.40
N LEU A 50 2.12 16.83 -10.30
CA LEU A 50 2.73 16.03 -11.36
C LEU A 50 3.55 16.92 -12.31
N GLN A 51 4.70 16.42 -12.75
CA GLN A 51 5.52 17.09 -13.77
C GLN A 51 4.96 16.93 -15.20
N GLY A 52 3.98 16.04 -15.40
CA GLY A 52 3.32 15.76 -16.67
C GLY A 52 1.82 15.50 -16.50
N SER A 53 1.16 14.99 -17.55
CA SER A 53 -0.29 14.74 -17.55
C SER A 53 -0.68 13.36 -17.02
N VAL A 54 0.27 12.42 -16.96
CA VAL A 54 0.07 11.02 -16.57
C VAL A 54 1.21 10.51 -15.69
N VAL A 55 0.90 9.52 -14.87
CA VAL A 55 1.85 8.68 -14.13
C VAL A 55 1.96 7.34 -14.85
N SER A 56 3.18 6.90 -15.12
CA SER A 56 3.48 5.57 -15.65
C SER A 56 4.17 4.77 -14.56
N LEU A 57 3.50 3.74 -14.05
CA LEU A 57 4.04 2.84 -13.03
C LEU A 57 4.22 1.43 -13.63
N PRO A 58 5.15 0.62 -13.08
CA PRO A 58 5.26 -0.78 -13.46
C PRO A 58 3.89 -1.47 -13.37
N CYS A 59 3.54 -2.19 -14.43
CA CYS A 59 2.39 -3.09 -14.46
C CYS A 59 1.03 -2.45 -14.15
N LEU A 60 0.92 -1.13 -14.35
CA LEU A 60 -0.32 -0.38 -14.28
C LEU A 60 -0.53 0.38 -15.59
N PRO A 61 -1.79 0.64 -15.98
CA PRO A 61 -2.06 1.54 -17.10
C PRO A 61 -1.50 2.94 -16.81
N MET A 62 -1.38 3.78 -17.84
CA MET A 62 -1.09 5.20 -17.63
C MET A 62 -2.26 5.83 -16.86
N LEU A 63 -1.96 6.51 -15.75
CA LEU A 63 -2.95 7.10 -14.85
C LEU A 63 -2.91 8.61 -14.91
N HIS A 64 -4.04 9.27 -15.15
CA HIS A 64 -4.16 10.71 -14.93
C HIS A 64 -4.25 11.02 -13.44
N ILE A 65 -4.03 12.28 -13.06
CA ILE A 65 -4.16 12.73 -11.66
C ILE A 65 -5.52 12.40 -11.04
N ASN A 66 -6.59 12.43 -11.85
CA ASN A 66 -7.95 12.14 -11.41
C ASN A 66 -8.23 10.64 -11.25
N ASP A 67 -7.37 9.78 -11.80
CA ASP A 67 -7.43 8.32 -11.60
C ASP A 67 -6.70 7.92 -10.30
N LEU A 68 -5.87 8.81 -9.75
CA LEU A 68 -5.20 8.59 -8.47
C LEU A 68 -6.17 8.82 -7.32
N SER A 69 -5.91 8.16 -6.20
CA SER A 69 -6.62 8.42 -4.95
C SER A 69 -6.41 9.86 -4.48
N SER A 70 -7.46 10.51 -3.98
CA SER A 70 -7.38 11.84 -3.38
C SER A 70 -6.44 11.89 -2.18
N PHE A 71 -6.20 10.75 -1.53
CA PHE A 71 -5.18 10.62 -0.49
C PHE A 71 -3.76 10.84 -1.00
N VAL A 72 -3.51 10.81 -2.33
CA VAL A 72 -2.22 11.10 -2.97
C VAL A 72 -2.12 12.56 -3.40
N TYR A 73 -3.09 13.06 -4.18
CA TYR A 73 -2.97 14.38 -4.81
C TYR A 73 -3.54 15.53 -3.96
N ASN A 74 -4.45 15.25 -3.02
CA ASN A 74 -5.05 16.25 -2.13
C ASN A 74 -4.45 16.16 -0.72
N ILE A 75 -3.18 16.57 -0.62
CA ILE A 75 -2.31 16.36 0.56
C ILE A 75 -2.89 16.96 1.85
N THR A 76 -3.60 18.09 1.75
CA THR A 76 -4.07 18.85 2.92
C THR A 76 -5.42 18.40 3.47
N SER A 77 -6.24 17.71 2.67
CA SER A 77 -7.63 17.43 3.08
C SER A 77 -7.75 16.28 4.08
N TYR A 78 -6.83 15.32 4.08
CA TYR A 78 -6.92 14.11 4.90
C TYR A 78 -5.57 13.67 5.50
N PRO A 79 -4.88 14.52 6.28
CA PRO A 79 -3.52 14.25 6.74
C PRO A 79 -3.40 12.97 7.57
N VAL A 80 -4.38 12.69 8.45
CA VAL A 80 -4.37 11.50 9.32
C VAL A 80 -4.58 10.22 8.50
N ALA A 81 -5.66 10.17 7.69
CA ALA A 81 -5.96 8.99 6.88
C ALA A 81 -4.83 8.70 5.88
N ARG A 82 -4.27 9.76 5.27
CA ARG A 82 -3.11 9.63 4.38
C ARG A 82 -1.90 9.02 5.09
N ASN A 83 -1.55 9.50 6.28
CA ASN A 83 -0.43 8.94 7.04
C ASN A 83 -0.65 7.46 7.35
N ILE A 84 -1.87 7.07 7.72
CA ILE A 84 -2.23 5.66 7.95
C ILE A 84 -2.02 4.84 6.67
N LEU A 85 -2.61 5.26 5.56
CA LEU A 85 -2.52 4.56 4.27
C LEU A 85 -1.09 4.43 3.74
N LEU A 86 -0.25 5.44 3.91
CA LEU A 86 1.15 5.38 3.49
C LEU A 86 2.03 4.59 4.47
N SER A 87 1.64 4.48 5.75
CA SER A 87 2.43 3.75 6.74
C SER A 87 2.39 2.22 6.57
N GLN A 88 1.41 1.69 5.83
CA GLN A 88 1.16 0.25 5.70
C GLN A 88 2.32 -0.54 5.08
N PHE A 89 3.27 0.12 4.41
CA PHE A 89 4.43 -0.51 3.78
C PHE A 89 5.71 -0.49 4.63
N SER A 90 5.68 0.17 5.79
CA SER A 90 6.87 0.53 6.58
C SER A 90 7.68 -0.66 7.09
N ASN A 91 7.03 -1.79 7.37
CA ASN A 91 7.65 -2.97 7.99
C ASN A 91 7.33 -4.29 7.26
N LEU A 92 6.89 -4.23 6.00
CA LEU A 92 6.49 -5.43 5.23
C LEU A 92 7.59 -6.47 5.06
N LYS A 93 8.86 -6.05 5.04
CA LYS A 93 10.02 -6.96 4.94
C LYS A 93 10.13 -7.91 6.14
N GLU A 94 9.48 -7.59 7.24
CA GLU A 94 9.50 -8.39 8.47
C GLU A 94 8.23 -9.22 8.65
N ALA A 95 7.25 -9.07 7.75
CA ALA A 95 6.02 -9.86 7.77
C ALA A 95 6.29 -11.29 7.32
N TYR A 96 5.57 -12.26 7.90
CA TYR A 96 5.71 -13.67 7.53
C TYR A 96 5.12 -13.96 6.15
N TRP A 97 3.91 -13.43 5.91
CA TRP A 97 3.22 -13.44 4.62
C TRP A 97 2.51 -12.11 4.43
N ILE A 98 2.26 -11.73 3.17
CA ILE A 98 1.40 -10.62 2.81
C ILE A 98 0.16 -11.22 2.17
N LEU A 99 -1.02 -10.85 2.69
CA LEU A 99 -2.29 -11.27 2.11
C LEU A 99 -2.96 -10.07 1.45
N SER A 100 -3.55 -10.31 0.28
CA SER A 100 -4.28 -9.32 -0.48
C SER A 100 -5.70 -9.80 -0.74
N ASN A 101 -6.67 -8.90 -0.61
CA ASN A 101 -8.06 -9.13 -0.97
C ASN A 101 -8.27 -9.00 -2.49
N THR A 102 -7.62 -9.86 -3.25
CA THR A 102 -7.72 -9.93 -4.70
C THR A 102 -7.51 -11.37 -5.18
N PHE A 103 -7.49 -11.58 -6.50
CA PHE A 103 -7.16 -12.86 -7.11
C PHE A 103 -6.36 -12.65 -8.39
N ASP A 104 -5.51 -13.61 -8.74
CA ASP A 104 -4.52 -13.48 -9.80
C ASP A 104 -5.12 -13.00 -11.12
N LYS A 105 -6.20 -13.62 -11.61
CA LYS A 105 -6.81 -13.24 -12.91
C LYS A 105 -7.32 -11.79 -12.98
N LEU A 106 -7.51 -11.11 -11.84
CA LEU A 106 -7.94 -9.71 -11.81
C LEU A 106 -6.77 -8.74 -11.88
N GLU A 107 -5.65 -9.07 -11.24
CA GLU A 107 -4.51 -8.16 -11.02
C GLU A 107 -3.19 -8.83 -11.39
N GLU A 108 -3.19 -9.75 -12.37
CA GLU A 108 -2.07 -10.64 -12.74
C GLU A 108 -0.78 -9.89 -13.05
N GLU A 109 -0.92 -8.73 -13.69
CA GLU A 109 0.23 -7.92 -14.09
C GLU A 109 0.86 -7.20 -12.89
N VAL A 110 0.07 -6.84 -11.87
CA VAL A 110 0.49 -5.92 -10.79
C VAL A 110 1.48 -6.60 -9.83
N SER A 111 2.77 -6.50 -10.15
CA SER A 111 3.91 -7.03 -9.38
C SER A 111 4.87 -5.92 -8.92
N TYR A 112 5.51 -6.09 -7.75
CA TYR A 112 6.29 -5.08 -7.01
C TYR A 112 7.67 -5.58 -6.62
#